data_AF-A0A947ZEY2-F1
#
_entry.id   AF-A0A947ZEY2-F1
#
_cell.length_a   1.000
_cell.length_b   1.000
_cell.length_c   1.000
_cell.angle_alpha   90.00
_cell.angle_beta   90.00
_cell.angle_gamma   90.00
#
_symmetry.space_group_name_H-M   'P 1'
#
loop_
_entity.id
_entity.type
_entity.pdbx_description
1 polymer ?
#
loop_
_entity_poly.entity_id
_entity_poly.type
_entity_poly.pdbx_seq_one_letter_code
_entity_poly.pdbx_strand_id
1 'polypeptide(L)'
;MNTPPLSSQLQAKLNRLNKHLESCGALVVGFSGGTDSTLLLHCAHGVLRDRVMAATIDTPYIPRSELAEACTFAAKLGVRHHVLTLPIPNAIRDNPPDRCYRCKKILFDEIAGFAATMGARVADGSNADDQPSQRPGMRALTELNVCSPLREAGLTKEDIRTLSRHAQLPTAHKPANSCLMTRLPTGTLVQESVLSCIEQGEDAIRAMGFPEVRLRTHGCVA
;
A
#
# COMPACT_ATOMS: atom_id res chain seq x y z
N MET A 1 -18.88 7.98 -20.99
CA MET A 1 -19.03 9.23 -20.23
C MET A 1 -17.74 10.03 -20.38
N ASN A 2 -17.81 11.27 -20.83
CA ASN A 2 -16.62 12.12 -21.01
C ASN A 2 -16.11 12.55 -19.64
N THR A 3 -14.97 12.02 -19.21
CA THR A 3 -14.33 12.45 -17.98
C THR A 3 -13.84 13.89 -18.16
N PRO A 4 -14.16 14.83 -17.25
CA PRO A 4 -13.74 16.21 -17.39
C PRO A 4 -12.21 16.31 -17.50
N PRO A 5 -11.69 17.29 -18.25
CA PRO A 5 -10.26 17.49 -18.40
C PRO A 5 -9.62 17.79 -17.04
N LEU A 6 -8.39 17.32 -16.84
CA LEU A 6 -7.60 17.62 -15.64
C LEU A 6 -7.27 19.11 -15.59
N SER A 7 -7.21 19.68 -14.38
CA SER A 7 -6.71 21.05 -14.21
C SER A 7 -5.26 21.16 -14.66
N SER A 8 -4.84 22.35 -15.11
CA SER A 8 -3.45 22.59 -15.52
C SER A 8 -2.43 22.24 -14.42
N GLN A 9 -2.78 22.52 -13.17
CA GLN A 9 -1.96 22.19 -12.01
C GLN A 9 -1.83 20.68 -11.79
N LEU A 10 -2.93 19.92 -11.91
CA LEU A 10 -2.92 18.47 -11.74
C LEU A 10 -2.19 17.78 -12.91
N GLN A 11 -2.35 18.29 -14.13
CA GLN A 11 -1.59 17.83 -15.28
C GLN A 11 -0.08 18.05 -15.09
N ALA A 12 0.33 19.19 -14.54
CA ALA A 12 1.74 19.45 -14.24
C ALA A 12 2.30 18.47 -13.19
N LYS A 13 1.52 18.12 -12.15
CA LYS A 13 1.88 17.10 -11.16
C LYS A 13 2.04 15.71 -11.80
N LEU A 14 1.09 15.31 -12.65
CA LEU A 14 1.15 14.04 -13.39
C LEU A 14 2.36 13.97 -14.32
N ASN A 15 2.69 15.07 -15.02
CA ASN A 15 3.88 15.14 -15.87
C ASN A 15 5.17 15.00 -15.05
N ARG A 16 5.24 15.58 -13.84
CA ARG A 16 6.38 15.38 -12.94
C ARG A 16 6.50 13.93 -12.48
N LEU A 17 5.39 13.29 -12.13
CA LEU A 17 5.36 11.87 -11.79
C LEU A 17 5.91 11.02 -12.93
N ASN A 18 5.42 11.22 -14.15
CA ASN A 18 5.86 10.44 -15.32
C ASN A 18 7.36 10.62 -15.59
N LYS A 19 7.88 11.84 -15.58
CA LYS A 19 9.33 12.10 -15.72
C LYS A 19 10.16 11.43 -14.64
N HIS A 20 9.67 11.47 -13.39
CA HIS A 20 10.35 10.78 -12.30
C HIS A 20 10.39 9.27 -12.52
N LEU A 21 9.27 8.66 -12.91
CA LEU A 21 9.17 7.23 -13.22
C LEU A 21 10.11 6.84 -14.37
N GLU A 22 10.16 7.62 -15.45
CA GLU A 22 11.11 7.41 -16.57
C GLU A 22 12.57 7.36 -16.08
N SER A 23 12.93 8.25 -15.15
CA SER A 23 14.29 8.28 -14.58
C SER A 23 14.64 7.08 -13.69
N CYS A 24 13.65 6.30 -13.23
CA CYS A 24 13.90 5.13 -12.39
C CYS A 24 14.47 3.94 -13.17
N GLY A 25 14.31 3.87 -14.50
CA GLY A 25 14.72 2.73 -15.31
C GLY A 25 13.83 1.49 -15.11
N ALA A 26 14.18 0.64 -14.15
CA ALA A 26 13.38 -0.52 -13.73
C ALA A 26 12.87 -0.33 -12.30
N LEU A 27 11.61 -0.73 -12.06
CA LEU A 27 10.90 -0.39 -10.82
C LEU A 27 10.11 -1.58 -10.26
N VAL A 28 10.27 -1.85 -8.97
CA VAL A 28 9.37 -2.68 -8.18
C VAL A 28 8.52 -1.77 -7.30
N VAL A 29 7.20 -1.82 -7.48
CA VAL A 29 6.25 -1.06 -6.68
C VAL A 29 5.79 -1.94 -5.52
N GLY A 30 6.04 -1.50 -4.28
CA GLY A 30 5.41 -2.06 -3.09
C GLY A 30 3.91 -1.84 -3.16
N PHE A 31 3.16 -2.90 -3.46
CA PHE A 31 1.78 -2.83 -3.90
C PHE A 31 0.84 -3.46 -2.88
N SER A 32 0.00 -2.62 -2.24
CA SER A 32 -0.97 -3.04 -1.22
C SER A 32 -2.41 -3.13 -1.73
N GLY A 33 -2.68 -2.77 -2.99
CA GLY A 33 -4.05 -2.65 -3.51
C GLY A 33 -4.86 -1.49 -2.92
N GLY A 34 -4.20 -0.57 -2.20
CA GLY A 34 -4.78 0.70 -1.75
C GLY A 34 -4.75 1.76 -2.86
N THR A 35 -5.59 2.79 -2.74
CA THR A 35 -5.76 3.86 -3.76
C THR A 35 -4.44 4.42 -4.27
N ASP A 36 -3.53 4.79 -3.36
CA ASP A 36 -2.26 5.42 -3.72
C ASP A 36 -1.34 4.45 -4.49
N SER A 37 -1.14 3.24 -3.97
CA SER A 37 -0.31 2.21 -4.62
C SER A 37 -0.87 1.75 -5.97
N THR A 38 -2.19 1.74 -6.11
CA THR A 38 -2.89 1.39 -7.36
C THR A 38 -2.68 2.45 -8.44
N LEU A 39 -2.80 3.73 -8.10
CA LEU A 39 -2.49 4.81 -9.04
C LEU A 39 -1.01 4.78 -9.44
N LEU A 40 -0.11 4.61 -8.47
CA LEU A 40 1.33 4.53 -8.74
C LEU A 40 1.65 3.39 -9.70
N LEU A 41 1.12 2.18 -9.45
CA LEU A 41 1.33 1.02 -10.32
C LEU A 41 0.78 1.26 -11.72
N HIS A 42 -0.41 1.87 -11.83
CA HIS A 42 -1.02 2.22 -13.11
C HIS A 42 -0.16 3.20 -13.92
N CYS A 43 0.28 4.30 -13.31
CA CYS A 43 1.15 5.28 -13.97
C CYS A 43 2.52 4.69 -14.32
N ALA A 44 3.13 3.93 -13.40
CA ALA A 44 4.40 3.26 -13.63
C ALA A 44 4.32 2.26 -14.78
N HIS A 45 3.21 1.50 -14.91
CA HIS A 45 3.01 0.61 -16.04
C HIS A 45 2.84 1.36 -17.37
N GLY A 46 2.07 2.45 -17.38
CA GLY A 46 1.92 3.28 -18.58
C GLY A 46 3.25 3.86 -19.09
N VAL A 47 4.17 4.19 -18.18
CA VAL A 47 5.46 4.80 -18.48
C VAL A 47 6.56 3.76 -18.76
N LEU A 48 6.69 2.74 -17.92
CA LEU A 48 7.81 1.79 -17.91
C LEU A 48 7.51 0.47 -18.62
N ARG A 49 6.23 0.18 -18.91
CA ARG A 49 5.76 -1.07 -19.54
C ARG A 49 6.27 -2.31 -18.82
N ASP A 50 7.14 -3.10 -19.46
CA ASP A 50 7.65 -4.37 -18.93
C ASP A 50 8.73 -4.19 -17.85
N ARG A 51 9.23 -2.96 -17.68
CA ARG A 51 10.24 -2.60 -16.67
C ARG A 51 9.64 -2.25 -15.30
N VAL A 52 8.34 -2.43 -15.11
CA VAL A 52 7.69 -2.36 -13.80
C VAL A 52 7.16 -3.71 -13.36
N MET A 53 7.24 -3.96 -12.05
CA MET A 53 6.63 -5.10 -11.39
C MET A 53 5.93 -4.65 -10.10
N ALA A 54 4.82 -5.30 -9.74
CA ALA A 54 4.22 -5.17 -8.43
C ALA A 54 4.85 -6.20 -7.46
N ALA A 55 5.09 -5.80 -6.21
CA ALA A 55 5.45 -6.70 -5.12
C ALA A 55 4.45 -6.52 -3.97
N THR A 56 3.76 -7.58 -3.59
CA THR A 56 2.86 -7.59 -2.41
C THR A 56 3.43 -8.52 -1.36
N ILE A 57 3.46 -8.06 -0.11
CA ILE A 57 3.80 -8.95 1.01
C ILE A 57 2.52 -9.51 1.58
N ASP A 58 2.41 -10.83 1.57
CA ASP A 58 1.35 -11.59 2.20
C ASP A 58 1.73 -11.90 3.64
N THR A 59 1.03 -11.30 4.61
CA THR A 59 1.21 -11.58 6.03
C THR A 59 -0.13 -11.87 6.72
N PRO A 60 -0.13 -12.56 7.88
CA PRO A 60 -1.35 -12.85 8.64
C PRO A 60 -2.14 -11.62 9.12
N TYR A 61 -1.52 -10.43 9.12
CA TYR A 61 -2.15 -9.17 9.55
C TYR A 61 -2.64 -8.30 8.38
N ILE A 62 -2.51 -8.76 7.14
CA ILE A 62 -3.13 -8.14 5.96
C ILE A 62 -4.38 -8.95 5.60
N PRO A 63 -5.54 -8.29 5.44
CA PRO A 63 -6.77 -8.97 5.05
C PRO A 63 -6.60 -9.74 3.72
N ARG A 64 -7.12 -10.97 3.66
CA ARG A 64 -7.16 -11.83 2.47
C ARG A 64 -7.87 -11.15 1.31
N SER A 65 -8.94 -10.41 1.59
CA SER A 65 -9.67 -9.61 0.59
C SER A 65 -8.77 -8.56 -0.07
N GLU A 66 -7.92 -7.87 0.69
CA GLU A 66 -6.97 -6.89 0.14
C GLU A 66 -5.90 -7.54 -0.73
N LEU A 67 -5.37 -8.69 -0.30
CA LEU A 67 -4.42 -9.46 -1.11
C LEU A 67 -5.06 -9.92 -2.43
N ALA A 68 -6.27 -10.47 -2.37
CA ALA A 68 -7.00 -10.94 -3.55
C ALA A 68 -7.32 -9.78 -4.52
N GLU A 69 -7.72 -8.62 -4.01
CA GLU A 69 -7.95 -7.40 -4.80
C GLU A 69 -6.66 -6.90 -5.47
N ALA A 70 -5.53 -6.91 -4.75
CA ALA A 70 -4.23 -6.55 -5.32
C ALA A 70 -3.86 -7.50 -6.46
N CYS A 71 -3.88 -8.82 -6.24
CA CYS A 71 -3.59 -9.81 -7.29
C CYS A 71 -4.51 -9.64 -8.50
N THR A 72 -5.80 -9.45 -8.27
CA THR A 72 -6.80 -9.24 -9.35
C THR A 72 -6.49 -7.97 -10.14
N PHE A 73 -6.13 -6.87 -9.47
CA PHE A 73 -5.80 -5.62 -10.15
C PHE A 73 -4.52 -5.75 -10.98
N ALA A 74 -3.45 -6.31 -10.43
CA ALA A 74 -2.19 -6.48 -11.15
C ALA A 74 -2.36 -7.35 -12.41
N ALA A 75 -3.13 -8.45 -12.30
CA ALA A 75 -3.48 -9.31 -13.42
C ALA A 75 -4.30 -8.56 -14.49
N LYS A 76 -5.34 -7.81 -14.09
CA LYS A 76 -6.15 -7.01 -15.03
C LYS A 76 -5.36 -5.91 -15.74
N LEU A 77 -4.39 -5.32 -15.04
CA LEU A 77 -3.51 -4.30 -15.61
C LEU A 77 -2.46 -4.91 -16.55
N GLY A 78 -2.18 -6.21 -16.47
CA GLY A 78 -1.13 -6.87 -17.24
C GLY A 78 0.28 -6.68 -16.67
N VAL A 79 0.40 -6.35 -15.38
CA VAL A 79 1.69 -6.15 -14.72
C VAL A 79 2.13 -7.45 -14.04
N ARG A 80 3.42 -7.80 -14.22
CA ARG A 80 4.02 -8.90 -13.45
C ARG A 80 3.88 -8.62 -11.96
N HIS A 81 3.49 -9.63 -11.20
CA HIS A 81 3.21 -9.49 -9.78
C HIS A 81 3.91 -10.60 -9.00
N HIS A 82 4.74 -10.20 -8.04
CA HIS A 82 5.37 -11.11 -7.11
C HIS A 82 4.72 -10.98 -5.73
N VAL A 83 4.28 -12.10 -5.16
CA VAL A 83 3.72 -12.16 -3.82
C VAL A 83 4.73 -12.87 -2.92
N LEU A 84 5.23 -12.18 -1.90
CA LEU A 84 6.13 -12.75 -0.90
C LEU A 84 5.33 -13.06 0.36
N THR A 85 5.30 -14.32 0.79
CA THR A 85 4.62 -14.70 2.03
C THR A 85 5.59 -14.64 3.21
N LEU A 86 5.22 -13.88 4.25
CA LEU A 86 6.01 -13.75 5.48
C LEU A 86 5.15 -14.07 6.71
N PRO A 87 5.71 -14.75 7.72
CA PRO A 87 5.05 -14.90 9.01
C PRO A 87 5.01 -13.56 9.76
N ILE A 88 4.33 -13.52 10.92
CA ILE A 88 4.42 -12.35 11.81
C ILE A 88 5.88 -12.18 12.28
N PRO A 89 6.56 -11.08 11.95
CA PRO A 89 7.94 -10.88 12.36
C PRO A 89 8.07 -10.76 13.88
N ASN A 90 9.10 -11.40 14.45
CA ASN A 90 9.34 -11.38 15.89
C ASN A 90 9.48 -9.95 16.45
N ALA A 91 10.05 -9.02 15.67
CA ALA A 91 10.24 -7.63 16.05
C ALA A 91 8.94 -6.83 16.30
N ILE A 92 7.79 -7.35 15.86
CA ILE A 92 6.46 -6.74 16.06
C ILE A 92 5.46 -7.67 16.76
N ARG A 93 5.93 -8.83 17.24
CA ARG A 93 5.09 -9.88 17.81
C ARG A 93 4.39 -9.44 19.11
N ASP A 94 4.95 -8.47 19.82
CA ASP A 94 4.42 -7.83 21.02
C ASP A 94 3.61 -6.55 20.75
N ASN A 95 3.30 -6.24 19.48
CA ASN A 95 2.56 -5.05 19.07
C ASN A 95 3.08 -3.73 19.67
N PRO A 96 4.39 -3.41 19.54
CA PRO A 96 4.99 -2.28 20.23
C PRO A 96 4.48 -0.95 19.64
N PRO A 97 4.62 0.18 20.35
CA PRO A 97 4.14 1.49 19.87
C PRO A 97 4.79 1.92 18.54
N ASP A 98 6.01 1.47 18.26
CA ASP A 98 6.76 1.73 17.04
C ASP A 98 6.58 0.65 15.95
N ARG A 99 5.60 -0.27 16.09
CA ARG A 99 5.40 -1.39 15.15
C ARG A 99 5.35 -0.97 13.68
N CYS A 100 4.77 0.19 13.37
CA CYS A 100 4.58 0.62 11.99
C CYS A 100 5.93 0.91 11.32
N TYR A 101 6.90 1.44 12.07
CA TYR A 101 8.27 1.60 11.60
C TYR A 101 8.94 0.25 11.37
N ARG A 102 8.92 -0.63 12.39
CA ARG A 102 9.55 -1.97 12.33
C ARG A 102 8.98 -2.83 11.20
N CYS A 103 7.65 -2.88 11.12
CA CYS A 103 6.93 -3.59 10.06
C CYS A 103 7.32 -3.04 8.70
N LYS A 104 7.21 -1.72 8.47
CA LYS A 104 7.53 -1.14 7.16
C LYS A 104 9.00 -1.38 6.77
N LYS A 105 9.93 -1.32 7.72
CA LYS A 105 11.35 -1.65 7.49
C LYS A 105 11.53 -3.09 7.01
N ILE A 106 10.98 -4.07 7.74
CA ILE A 106 11.09 -5.49 7.39
C ILE A 106 10.47 -5.77 6.02
N LEU A 107 9.24 -5.28 5.79
CA LEU A 107 8.54 -5.55 4.52
C LEU A 107 9.26 -4.95 3.31
N PHE A 108 9.78 -3.73 3.42
CA PHE A 108 10.49 -3.09 2.31
C PHE A 108 11.92 -3.61 2.12
N ASP A 109 12.55 -4.13 3.18
CA ASP A 109 13.85 -4.82 3.06
C ASP A 109 13.71 -6.09 2.20
N GLU A 110 12.65 -6.88 2.40
CA GLU A 110 12.33 -8.05 1.57
C GLU A 110 12.05 -7.66 0.11
N ILE A 111 11.28 -6.59 -0.11
CA ILE A 111 11.04 -6.06 -1.47
C ILE A 111 12.34 -5.57 -2.10
N ALA A 112 13.22 -4.92 -1.33
CA ALA A 112 14.52 -4.44 -1.81
C ALA A 112 15.44 -5.61 -2.19
N GLY A 113 15.48 -6.67 -1.39
CA GLY A 113 16.19 -7.90 -1.71
C GLY A 113 15.70 -8.50 -3.04
N PHE A 114 14.39 -8.60 -3.21
CA PHE A 114 13.80 -9.05 -4.48
C PHE A 114 14.15 -8.13 -5.65
N ALA A 115 13.97 -6.82 -5.51
CA ALA A 115 14.24 -5.84 -6.56
C ALA A 115 15.72 -5.83 -6.98
N ALA A 116 16.65 -6.06 -6.05
CA ALA A 116 18.07 -6.15 -6.32
C ALA A 116 18.42 -7.29 -7.29
N THR A 117 17.73 -8.43 -7.21
CA THR A 117 17.92 -9.56 -8.15
C THR A 117 17.60 -9.19 -9.60
N MET A 118 16.84 -8.11 -9.81
CA MET A 118 16.44 -7.60 -11.12
C MET A 118 17.13 -6.30 -11.51
N GLY A 119 18.03 -5.76 -10.66
CA GLY A 119 18.61 -4.44 -10.86
C GLY A 119 17.57 -3.30 -10.86
N ALA A 120 16.46 -3.47 -10.14
CA ALA A 120 15.36 -2.51 -10.09
C ALA A 120 15.38 -1.67 -8.81
N ARG A 121 14.87 -0.44 -8.88
CA ARG A 121 14.60 0.41 -7.71
C ARG A 121 13.29 0.00 -7.05
N VAL A 122 13.11 0.34 -5.78
CA VAL A 122 11.84 0.14 -5.06
C VAL A 122 11.09 1.47 -4.92
N ALA A 123 9.78 1.45 -5.14
CA ALA A 123 8.91 2.59 -4.87
C ALA A 123 7.73 2.23 -3.95
N ASP A 124 7.29 3.20 -3.16
CA ASP A 124 6.10 3.11 -2.33
C ASP A 124 5.05 4.18 -2.69
N GLY A 125 3.82 3.95 -2.23
CA GLY A 125 2.68 4.83 -2.46
C GLY A 125 2.58 6.05 -1.54
N SER A 126 3.64 6.47 -0.84
CA SER A 126 3.58 7.67 0.00
C SER A 126 3.31 8.92 -0.84
N ASN A 127 2.47 9.82 -0.33
CA ASN A 127 1.97 11.01 -1.02
C ASN A 127 2.36 12.32 -0.31
N ALA A 128 1.98 13.48 -0.88
CA ALA A 128 2.41 14.79 -0.38
C ALA A 128 1.78 15.20 0.97
N ASP A 129 0.65 14.62 1.35
CA ASP A 129 -0.01 14.89 2.64
C ASP A 129 0.63 14.08 3.79
N ASP A 130 1.53 13.15 3.46
CA ASP A 130 2.17 12.27 4.43
C ASP A 130 3.27 13.02 5.20
N GLN A 131 2.95 13.41 6.43
CA GLN A 131 3.91 14.04 7.33
C GLN A 131 4.85 12.99 7.96
N PRO A 132 6.18 13.13 7.82
CA PRO A 132 7.13 12.18 8.41
C PRO A 132 6.99 12.00 9.93
N SER A 133 6.66 13.09 10.65
CA SER A 133 6.44 13.09 12.10
C SER A 133 5.24 12.24 12.53
N GLN A 134 4.24 12.09 11.66
CA GLN A 134 3.01 11.34 11.92
C GLN A 134 3.05 9.93 11.36
N ARG A 135 4.08 9.59 10.57
CA ARG A 135 4.24 8.28 9.93
C ARG A 135 5.64 7.72 10.18
N PRO A 136 5.84 7.03 11.32
CA PRO A 136 7.11 6.39 11.64
C PRO A 136 7.64 5.48 10.52
N GLY A 137 6.74 4.86 9.76
CA GLY A 137 7.09 4.04 8.60
C GLY A 137 7.82 4.77 7.48
N MET A 138 7.69 6.09 7.34
CA MET A 138 8.44 6.86 6.32
C MET A 138 9.94 6.88 6.62
N ARG A 139 10.32 6.89 7.90
CA ARG A 139 11.73 6.81 8.29
C ARG A 139 12.39 5.53 7.75
N ALA A 140 11.67 4.41 7.79
CA ALA A 140 12.15 3.15 7.25
C ALA A 140 12.39 3.20 5.73
N LEU A 141 11.50 3.85 4.98
CA LEU A 141 11.64 3.99 3.53
C LEU A 141 12.88 4.81 3.16
N THR A 142 13.14 5.89 3.88
CA THR A 142 14.35 6.71 3.69
C THR A 142 15.62 5.92 3.99
N GLU A 143 15.66 5.17 5.10
CA GLU A 143 16.81 4.31 5.45
C GLU A 143 17.10 3.25 4.37
N LEU A 144 16.05 2.76 3.69
CA LEU A 144 16.14 1.73 2.65
C LEU A 144 16.29 2.29 1.23
N ASN A 145 16.43 3.61 1.08
CA ASN A 145 16.48 4.29 -0.24
C ASN A 145 15.27 3.98 -1.15
N VAL A 146 14.10 3.75 -0.55
CA VAL A 146 12.84 3.55 -1.27
C VAL A 146 12.36 4.90 -1.80
N CYS A 147 11.98 4.94 -3.08
CA CYS A 147 11.49 6.15 -3.73
C CYS A 147 10.01 6.35 -3.40
N SER A 148 9.55 7.60 -3.32
CA SER A 148 8.13 7.91 -3.12
C SER A 148 7.61 8.82 -4.24
N PRO A 149 7.43 8.30 -5.47
CA PRO A 149 7.19 9.13 -6.65
C PRO A 149 5.97 10.05 -6.56
N LEU A 150 4.89 9.60 -5.90
CA LEU A 150 3.68 10.42 -5.72
C LEU A 150 3.98 11.64 -4.85
N ARG A 151 4.65 11.44 -3.72
CA ARG A 151 5.11 12.50 -2.82
C ARG A 151 6.08 13.46 -3.52
N GLU A 152 7.06 12.92 -4.24
CA GLU A 152 8.07 13.71 -4.96
C GLU A 152 7.46 14.55 -6.10
N ALA A 153 6.38 14.06 -6.72
CA ALA A 153 5.59 14.83 -7.69
C ALA A 153 4.69 15.90 -7.04
N GLY A 154 4.51 15.87 -5.73
CA GLY A 154 3.63 16.77 -4.97
C GLY A 154 2.15 16.43 -5.11
N LEU A 155 1.83 15.15 -5.33
CA LEU A 155 0.45 14.66 -5.40
C LEU A 155 -0.13 14.49 -3.99
N THR A 156 -1.20 15.22 -3.69
CA THR A 156 -1.99 15.04 -2.47
C THR A 156 -2.95 13.86 -2.61
N LYS A 157 -3.59 13.46 -1.53
CA LYS A 157 -4.62 12.41 -1.53
C LYS A 157 -5.80 12.75 -2.44
N GLU A 158 -6.18 14.02 -2.51
CA GLU A 158 -7.26 14.47 -3.39
C GLU A 158 -6.86 14.45 -4.87
N ASP A 159 -5.61 14.83 -5.17
CA ASP A 159 -5.06 14.68 -6.52
C ASP A 159 -5.09 13.21 -6.95
N ILE A 160 -4.63 12.31 -6.08
CA ILE A 160 -4.60 10.87 -6.32
C ILE A 160 -6.01 10.32 -6.59
N ARG A 161 -7.00 10.70 -5.78
CA ARG A 161 -8.41 10.28 -6.01
C ARG A 161 -8.95 10.84 -7.32
N THR A 162 -8.62 12.08 -7.67
CA THR A 162 -9.05 12.70 -8.93
C THR A 162 -8.43 12.00 -10.14
N LEU A 163 -7.13 11.73 -10.12
CA LEU A 163 -6.43 10.97 -11.16
C LEU A 163 -6.95 9.53 -11.25
N SER A 164 -7.21 8.88 -10.11
CA SER A 164 -7.76 7.52 -10.06
C SER A 164 -9.15 7.45 -10.69
N ARG A 165 -10.03 8.43 -10.41
CA ARG A 165 -11.33 8.56 -11.08
C ARG A 165 -11.17 8.82 -12.58
N HIS A 166 -10.22 9.68 -12.95
CA HIS A 166 -9.95 10.01 -14.34
C HIS A 166 -9.53 8.78 -15.15
N ALA A 167 -8.68 7.93 -14.56
CA ALA A 167 -8.23 6.65 -15.11
C ALA A 167 -9.20 5.48 -14.85
N GLN A 168 -10.40 5.75 -14.31
CA GLN A 168 -11.43 4.74 -14.01
C GLN A 168 -10.93 3.58 -13.13
N LEU A 169 -10.02 3.86 -12.19
CA LEU A 169 -9.47 2.85 -11.30
C LEU A 169 -10.50 2.44 -10.23
N PRO A 170 -10.70 1.14 -9.97
CA PRO A 170 -11.72 0.64 -9.04
C PRO A 170 -11.47 1.09 -7.60
N THR A 171 -10.22 1.42 -7.25
CA THR A 171 -9.83 1.84 -5.90
C THR A 171 -10.03 3.34 -5.64
N ALA A 172 -10.55 4.12 -6.60
CA ALA A 172 -10.67 5.57 -6.49
C ALA A 172 -11.53 6.01 -5.29
N HIS A 173 -12.51 5.20 -4.91
CA HIS A 173 -13.42 5.42 -3.79
C HIS A 173 -13.12 4.53 -2.58
N LYS A 174 -12.09 3.67 -2.66
CA LYS A 174 -11.75 2.76 -1.57
C LYS A 174 -11.38 3.59 -0.31
N PRO A 175 -11.90 3.23 0.87
CA PRO A 175 -11.49 3.86 2.12
C PRO A 175 -10.05 3.45 2.46
N ALA A 176 -9.40 4.26 3.30
CA ALA A 176 -8.07 3.90 3.79
C ALA A 176 -8.21 2.76 4.81
N ASN A 177 -7.57 1.63 4.51
CA ASN A 177 -7.52 0.50 5.43
C ASN A 177 -6.18 0.42 6.14
N SER A 178 -6.24 -0.07 7.37
CA SER A 178 -5.09 -0.36 8.21
C SER A 178 -5.01 -1.85 8.48
N CYS A 179 -3.81 -2.35 8.76
CA CYS A 179 -3.59 -3.75 9.09
C CYS A 179 -4.46 -4.21 10.29
N LEU A 180 -4.71 -5.51 10.38
CA LEU A 180 -5.54 -6.11 11.42
C LEU A 180 -4.97 -5.85 12.83
N MET A 181 -3.65 -5.67 12.98
CA MET A 181 -3.02 -5.33 14.27
C MET A 181 -3.52 -4.01 14.87
N THR A 182 -4.13 -3.10 14.10
CA THR A 182 -4.72 -1.87 14.68
C THR A 182 -5.99 -2.13 15.48
N ARG A 183 -6.52 -3.36 15.46
CA ARG A 183 -7.66 -3.81 16.27
C ARG A 183 -7.22 -4.34 17.63
N LEU A 184 -5.90 -4.53 17.82
CA LEU A 184 -5.29 -4.97 19.07
C LEU A 184 -4.79 -3.74 19.87
N PRO A 185 -4.95 -3.73 21.20
CA PRO A 185 -4.27 -2.76 22.06
C PRO A 185 -2.75 -2.86 21.91
N THR A 186 -2.05 -1.72 21.92
CA THR A 186 -0.59 -1.66 21.93
C THR A 186 -0.02 -2.51 23.08
N GLY A 187 1.06 -3.26 22.84
CA GLY A 187 1.68 -4.16 23.80
C GLY A 187 1.05 -5.56 23.88
N THR A 188 -0.04 -5.80 23.14
CA THR A 188 -0.70 -7.13 23.10
C THR A 188 0.10 -8.09 22.22
N LEU A 189 0.33 -9.31 22.72
CA LEU A 189 0.89 -10.39 21.92
C LEU A 189 0.01 -10.69 20.70
N VAL A 190 0.61 -10.61 19.51
CA VAL A 190 -0.08 -10.82 18.24
C VAL A 190 -0.14 -12.32 17.94
N GLN A 191 -1.36 -12.85 17.88
CA GLN A 191 -1.63 -14.24 17.53
C GLN A 191 -2.42 -14.32 16.23
N GLU A 192 -2.03 -15.22 15.33
CA GLU A 192 -2.69 -15.40 14.03
C GLU A 192 -4.15 -15.81 14.17
N SER A 193 -4.48 -16.66 15.15
CA SER A 193 -5.85 -17.06 15.46
C SER A 193 -6.75 -15.87 15.80
N VAL A 194 -6.23 -14.90 16.57
CA VAL A 194 -6.96 -13.67 16.92
C VAL A 194 -7.14 -12.78 15.70
N LEU A 195 -6.11 -12.60 14.88
CA LEU A 195 -6.20 -11.82 13.64
C LEU A 195 -7.23 -12.42 12.67
N SER A 196 -7.23 -13.75 12.53
CA SER A 196 -8.20 -14.47 11.70
C SER A 196 -9.63 -14.31 12.22
N CYS A 197 -9.83 -14.38 13.54
CA CYS A 197 -11.14 -14.13 14.16
C CYS A 197 -11.63 -12.70 13.91
N ILE A 198 -10.73 -11.71 14.02
CA ILE A 198 -11.04 -10.30 13.74
C ILE A 198 -11.46 -10.13 12.28
N GLU A 199 -10.70 -10.70 11.35
CA GLU A 199 -10.99 -10.62 9.92
C GLU A 199 -12.34 -11.24 9.58
N GLN A 200 -12.60 -12.47 10.03
CA GLN A 200 -13.87 -13.15 9.81
C GLN A 200 -15.06 -12.37 10.38
N GLY A 201 -14.90 -11.77 11.57
CA GLY A 201 -15.93 -10.93 12.17
C GLY A 201 -16.17 -9.63 11.38
N GLU A 202 -15.11 -8.97 10.91
CA GLU A 202 -15.25 -7.80 10.04
C GLU A 202 -15.91 -8.16 8.70
N ASP A 203 -15.56 -9.29 8.09
CA ASP A 203 -16.15 -9.74 6.83
C ASP A 203 -17.63 -10.10 6.98
N ALA A 204 -18.02 -10.74 8.09
CA ALA A 204 -19.42 -11.00 8.40
C ALA A 204 -20.23 -9.71 8.51
N ILE A 205 -19.69 -8.68 9.19
CA ILE A 205 -20.35 -7.38 9.33
C ILE A 205 -20.42 -6.65 7.97
N ARG A 206 -19.38 -6.73 7.14
CA ARG A 206 -19.41 -6.19 5.77
C ARG A 206 -20.49 -6.84 4.93
N ALA A 207 -20.66 -8.16 5.03
CA ALA A 207 -21.70 -8.90 4.32
C ALA A 207 -23.12 -8.46 4.72
N MET A 208 -23.31 -7.87 5.90
CA MET A 208 -24.58 -7.29 6.34
C MET A 208 -24.84 -5.88 5.78
N GLY A 209 -23.93 -5.32 4.97
CA GLY A 209 -24.08 -4.01 4.35
C GLY A 209 -23.34 -2.87 5.05
N PHE A 210 -22.44 -3.17 5.99
CA PHE A 210 -21.60 -2.17 6.67
C PHE A 210 -20.17 -2.19 6.11
N PRO A 211 -19.86 -1.38 5.07
CA PRO A 211 -18.59 -1.47 4.36
C PRO A 211 -17.39 -1.01 5.21
N GLU A 212 -17.61 -0.08 6.14
CA GLU A 212 -16.59 0.47 7.02
C GLU A 212 -16.74 -0.08 8.44
N VAL A 213 -15.99 -1.15 8.74
CA VAL A 213 -16.00 -1.82 10.05
C VAL A 213 -14.60 -1.99 10.61
N ARG A 214 -14.48 -1.90 11.93
CA ARG A 214 -13.28 -2.18 12.72
C ARG A 214 -13.67 -2.99 13.96
N LEU A 215 -13.43 -4.30 13.96
CA LEU A 215 -13.73 -5.17 15.10
C LEU A 215 -12.55 -5.16 16.07
N ARG A 216 -12.64 -4.35 17.14
CA ARG A 216 -11.55 -4.21 18.13
C ARG A 216 -11.69 -5.26 19.24
N THR A 217 -10.56 -5.87 19.60
CA THR A 217 -10.49 -6.76 20.76
C THR A 217 -10.01 -5.97 21.97
N HIS A 218 -10.68 -6.12 23.10
CA HIS A 218 -10.31 -5.42 24.34
C HIS A 218 -9.73 -6.36 25.41
N GLY A 219 -9.35 -7.59 25.04
CA GLY A 219 -8.89 -8.59 26.01
C GLY A 219 -9.98 -8.87 27.05
N CYS A 220 -9.63 -8.81 28.34
CA CYS A 220 -10.56 -9.02 29.45
C CYS A 220 -11.24 -7.73 29.96
N VAL A 221 -11.20 -6.64 29.19
CA VAL A 221 -11.91 -5.43 29.58
C VAL A 221 -13.39 -5.63 29.24
N ALA A 222 -14.20 -5.77 30.29
CA ALA A 222 -15.66 -5.77 30.25
C ALA A 222 -16.22 -4.42 29.75
#